data_AF-A0A357A2B9-F1
#
_entry.id   AF-A0A357A2B9-F1
#
_cell.length_a   1.000
_cell.length_b   1.000
_cell.length_c   1.000
_cell.angle_alpha   90.00
_cell.angle_beta   90.00
_cell.angle_gamma   90.00
#
_symmetry.space_group_name_H-M   'P 1'
#
loop_
_entity.id
_entity.type
_entity.pdbx_description
1 polymer ?
#
loop_
_entity_poly.entity_id
_entity_poly.type
_entity_poly.pdbx_seq_one_letter_code
_entity_poly.pdbx_strand_id
1 'polypeptide(L)' 'MIGRSQLVGRPLALMMVERNATVTIIHSKTRNPWEISREADVVVAAVGHANLVQSHWIKPGATV' A
#
# COMPACT_ATOMS: atom_id res chain seq x y z
N MET A 1 -1.23 -0.62 -2.00
CA MET A 1 0.19 -1.04 -2.03
C MET A 1 1.10 0.14 -1.74
N ILE A 2 1.94 0.08 -0.70
CA ILE A 2 2.88 1.14 -0.32
C ILE A 2 4.29 0.67 -0.65
N GLY A 3 4.93 1.31 -1.63
CA GLY A 3 6.21 0.89 -2.19
C GLY A 3 6.06 0.24 -3.56
N ARG A 4 7.06 0.49 -4.43
CA ARG A 4 7.06 0.08 -5.85
C ARG A 4 8.37 -0.54 -6.31
N SER A 5 9.07 -1.22 -5.40
CA SER A 5 10.32 -1.93 -5.70
C SER A 5 10.08 -3.03 -6.75
N GLN A 6 11.16 -3.42 -7.44
CA GLN A 6 11.10 -4.48 -8.45
C GLN A 6 10.91 -5.86 -7.83
N LEU A 7 11.45 -6.09 -6.61
CA LEU A 7 11.42 -7.40 -5.96
C LEU A 7 10.10 -7.70 -5.24
N VAL A 8 9.44 -6.67 -4.70
CA VAL A 8 8.23 -6.85 -3.86
C VAL A 8 7.11 -5.97 -4.37
N GLY A 9 7.34 -4.66 -4.46
CA GLY A 9 6.36 -3.64 -4.79
C GLY A 9 5.46 -3.97 -5.98
N ARG A 10 6.08 -4.03 -7.15
CA ARG A 10 5.40 -4.19 -8.43
C ARG A 10 4.88 -5.62 -8.67
N PRO A 11 5.65 -6.70 -8.41
CA PRO A 11 5.13 -8.05 -8.59
C PRO A 11 3.89 -8.30 -7.72
N LEU A 12 3.93 -7.90 -6.45
CA LEU A 12 2.79 -8.11 -5.55
C LEU A 12 1.56 -7.30 -5.96
N ALA A 13 1.74 -6.05 -6.40
CA ALA A 13 0.65 -5.25 -6.94
C ALA A 13 -0.02 -5.93 -8.16
N LEU A 14 0.77 -6.53 -9.06
CA LEU A 14 0.24 -7.26 -10.21
C LEU A 14 -0.49 -8.54 -9.78
N MET A 15 0.05 -9.31 -8.84
CA MET A 15 -0.61 -10.50 -8.28
C MET A 15 -1.94 -10.18 -7.58
N MET A 16 -2.09 -8.96 -7.05
CA MET A 16 -3.37 -8.49 -6.50
C MET A 16 -4.38 -8.19 -7.61
N VAL A 17 -3.94 -7.56 -8.72
CA VAL A 17 -4.78 -7.34 -9.91
C VAL A 17 -5.23 -8.67 -10.52
N GLU A 18 -4.34 -9.67 -10.60
CA GLU A 18 -4.68 -11.04 -11.04
C GLU A 18 -5.76 -11.70 -10.18
N ARG A 19 -5.89 -11.27 -8.91
CA ARG A 19 -6.97 -11.69 -8.00
C ARG A 19 -8.17 -10.73 -8.00
N ASN A 20 -8.31 -9.91 -9.05
CA ASN A 20 -9.38 -8.93 -9.24
C ASN A 20 -9.45 -7.80 -8.21
N ALA A 21 -8.34 -7.49 -7.51
CA ALA A 21 -8.31 -6.34 -6.62
C ALA A 21 -8.18 -5.02 -7.42
N THR A 22 -8.85 -3.96 -6.97
CA THR A 22 -8.52 -2.59 -7.38
C THR A 22 -7.26 -2.16 -6.64
N VAL A 23 -6.17 -1.90 -7.37
CA VAL A 23 -4.86 -1.64 -6.77
C VAL A 23 -4.41 -0.20 -6.99
N THR A 24 -4.18 0.50 -5.89
CA THR A 24 -3.45 1.78 -5.87
C THR A 24 -2.03 1.56 -5.35
N ILE A 25 -1.04 2.03 -6.11
CA ILE A 25 0.39 2.00 -5.73
C ILE A 25 0.81 3.40 -5.30
N ILE A 26 1.24 3.56 -4.05
CA ILE A 26 1.80 4.81 -3.51
C ILE A 26 3.31 4.67 -3.23
N HIS A 27 4.04 5.78 -3.27
CA HIS A 27 5.50 5.83 -3.11
C HIS A 27 5.96 7.18 -2.54
N SER A 28 7.28 7.36 -2.39
CA SER A 28 7.91 8.55 -1.80
C SER A 28 7.62 9.90 -2.49
N LYS A 29 6.96 9.90 -3.66
CA LYS A 29 6.55 11.12 -4.38
C LYS A 29 5.02 11.25 -4.49
N THR A 30 4.27 10.35 -3.86
CA THR A 30 2.82 10.43 -3.79
C THR A 30 2.44 11.58 -2.85
N ARG A 31 1.54 12.44 -3.30
CA ARG A 31 0.96 13.50 -2.46
C ARG A 31 -0.07 12.90 -1.51
N ASN A 32 -0.03 13.31 -0.24
CA ASN A 32 -0.93 12.85 0.82
C ASN A 32 -1.10 11.32 0.89
N PRO A 33 -0.01 10.54 1.04
CA PRO A 33 -0.06 9.08 0.98
C PRO A 33 -0.94 8.45 2.08
N TRP A 34 -1.09 9.10 3.23
CA TRP A 34 -1.94 8.62 4.33
C TRP A 34 -3.43 8.69 4.00
N GLU A 35 -3.88 9.71 3.27
CA GLU A 35 -5.27 9.87 2.84
C GLU A 35 -5.64 8.73 1.89
N ILE A 36 -4.79 8.47 0.89
CA ILE A 36 -5.00 7.39 -0.08
C ILE A 36 -4.98 6.02 0.62
N SER A 37 -4.04 5.82 1.56
CA SER A 37 -3.95 4.56 2.31
C SER A 37 -5.19 4.28 3.16
N ARG A 38 -5.86 5.32 3.66
CA ARG A 38 -7.09 5.19 4.47
C ARG A 38 -8.31 4.72 3.68
N GLU A 39 -8.26 4.76 2.36
CA GLU A 39 -9.35 4.26 1.51
C GLU A 39 -9.25 2.75 1.28
N ALA A 40 -8.08 2.15 1.53
CA ALA A 40 -7.81 0.76 1.19
C ALA A 40 -8.39 -0.23 2.22
N ASP A 41 -9.04 -1.29 1.71
CA ASP A 41 -9.45 -2.44 2.51
C ASP A 41 -8.27 -3.38 2.83
N VAL A 42 -7.22 -3.34 2.01
CA VAL A 42 -5.97 -4.10 2.21
C VAL A 42 -4.77 -3.17 2.00
N VAL A 43 -3.90 -3.07 3.00
CA VAL A 43 -2.69 -2.24 2.98
C VAL A 43 -1.46 -3.11 3.10
N VAL A 44 -0.63 -3.17 2.05
CA VAL A 44 0.69 -3.81 2.13
C VAL A 44 1.79 -2.76 2.19
N ALA A 45 2.61 -2.81 3.24
CA ALA A 45 3.72 -1.90 3.48
C ALA A 45 5.09 -2.50 3.08
N ALA A 46 5.53 -2.24 1.84
CA ALA A 46 6.79 -2.73 1.28
C ALA A 46 7.82 -1.61 1.09
N VAL A 47 8.10 -0.87 2.17
CA VAL A 47 8.87 0.39 2.14
C VAL A 47 10.27 0.30 2.75
N GLY A 48 10.58 -0.73 3.54
CA GLY A 48 11.90 -0.89 4.17
C GLY A 48 12.28 0.21 5.16
N HIS A 49 11.30 0.99 5.65
CA HIS A 49 11.47 2.05 6.63
C HIS A 49 10.61 1.73 7.85
N ALA A 50 11.27 1.53 9.00
CA ALA A 50 10.58 1.22 10.25
C ALA A 50 9.58 2.33 10.61
N ASN A 51 8.38 1.92 11.03
CA ASN A 51 7.32 2.82 11.48
C ASN A 51 6.90 3.90 10.47
N LEU A 52 7.17 3.74 9.16
CA LEU A 52 6.70 4.74 8.19
C LEU A 52 5.17 4.76 8.10
N VAL A 53 4.57 3.57 8.04
CA VAL A 53 3.12 3.39 8.00
C VAL A 53 2.60 3.40 9.42
N GLN A 54 1.79 4.39 9.75
CA GLN A 54 1.28 4.63 11.09
C GLN A 54 -0.17 4.14 11.20
N SER A 55 -0.66 3.90 12.41
CA SER A 55 -2.04 3.44 12.65
C SER A 55 -3.08 4.34 12.00
N HIS A 56 -2.85 5.66 11.99
CA HIS A 56 -3.74 6.61 11.34
C HIS A 56 -3.77 6.51 9.81
N TRP A 57 -2.93 5.71 9.16
CA TRP A 57 -2.99 5.47 7.70
C TRP A 57 -3.97 4.34 7.35
N ILE A 58 -4.43 3.60 8.35
CA ILE A 58 -5.18 2.35 8.18
C ILE A 58 -6.66 2.60 8.43
N LYS A 59 -7.50 2.15 7.49
CA LYS A 59 -8.95 2.11 7.66
C LYS A 59 -9.32 1.13 8.79
N PRO A 60 -10.24 1.47 9.71
CA PRO A 60 -10.75 0.51 10.68
C PRO A 60 -11.29 -0.75 9.98
N GLY A 61 -10.79 -1.92 10.38
CA GLY A 61 -11.16 -3.21 9.77
C GLY A 61 -10.38 -3.60 8.50
N ALA A 62 -9.43 -2.78 8.03
CA ALA A 62 -8.55 -3.17 6.94
C ALA A 62 -7.60 -4.31 7.34
N THR A 63 -7.23 -5.12 6.36
CA THR A 63 -6.14 -6.10 6.48
C THR A 63 -4.80 -5.40 6.23
N VAL A 64 -3.79 -5.67 7.05
CA VAL A 64 -2.45 -5.07 6.98
C VAL A 64 -1.38 -6.16 6.90
#